data_AF-A0A3B9FLA6-F1
#
_entry.id   AF-A0A3B9FLA6-F1
#
_cell.length_a   1.000
_cell.length_b   1.000
_cell.length_c   1.000
_cell.angle_alpha   90.00
_cell.angle_beta   90.00
_cell.angle_gamma   90.00
#
_symmetry.space_group_name_H-M   'P 1'
#
loop_
_entity.id
_entity.type
_entity.pdbx_description
1 polymer ?
#
loop_
_entity_poly.entity_id
_entity_poly.type
_entity_poly.pdbx_seq_one_letter_code
_entity_poly.pdbx_strand_id
1 'polypeptide(L)'
;MSNADPDRSAELVQLMMRYQRRIFAYIHTLVPSRSDAEDILQETSLTICEKFKDFELGTNFYSWSCQIAYWKVRAARKKFATSKVVFNQEVLDVIAQTRGEMEEELDHRHGALSRCLQKLNDRDRRM
;
A
#
# COMPACT_ATOMS: atom_id res chain seq x y z
N MET A 1 2.74 27.04 12.64
CA MET A 1 2.56 26.04 13.71
C MET A 1 1.22 25.36 13.45
N SER A 2 1.23 24.09 13.05
CA SER A 2 0.04 23.37 12.59
C SER A 2 -0.79 22.95 13.80
N ASN A 3 -1.97 23.56 13.98
CA ASN A 3 -3.03 23.03 14.83
C ASN A 3 -3.53 21.75 14.17
N ALA A 4 -2.95 20.60 14.55
CA ALA A 4 -3.51 19.31 14.19
C ALA A 4 -4.79 19.14 14.99
N ASP A 5 -5.93 19.05 14.30
CA ASP A 5 -7.17 18.62 14.92
C ASP A 5 -6.94 17.19 15.47
N PRO A 6 -7.07 16.98 16.80
CA PRO A 6 -6.78 15.69 17.42
C PRO A 6 -7.64 14.57 16.83
N ASP A 7 -8.84 14.86 16.33
CA ASP A 7 -9.73 13.89 15.71
C ASP A 7 -9.18 13.39 14.35
N ARG A 8 -8.79 14.34 13.48
CA ARG A 8 -8.15 14.05 12.18
C ARG A 8 -6.83 13.29 12.33
N SER A 9 -6.17 13.39 13.48
CA SER A 9 -4.94 12.64 13.76
C SER A 9 -5.25 11.20 14.17
N ALA A 10 -6.28 10.99 14.99
CA ALA A 10 -6.73 9.67 15.39
C ALA A 10 -7.27 8.86 14.20
N GLU A 11 -8.05 9.48 13.31
CA GLU A 11 -8.55 8.88 12.08
C GLU A 11 -7.42 8.39 11.17
N LEU A 12 -6.37 9.22 11.02
CA LEU A 12 -5.19 8.85 10.25
C LEU A 12 -4.55 7.58 10.82
N VAL A 13 -4.34 7.55 12.13
CA VAL A 13 -3.71 6.41 12.80
C VAL A 13 -4.54 5.15 12.58
N GLN A 14 -5.86 5.23 12.73
CA GLN A 14 -6.76 4.09 12.48
C GLN A 14 -6.65 3.57 11.04
N LEU A 15 -6.69 4.47 10.06
CA LEU A 15 -6.56 4.11 8.65
C LEU A 15 -5.19 3.53 8.32
N MET A 16 -4.11 4.12 8.85
CA MET A 16 -2.75 3.61 8.70
C MET A 16 -2.60 2.22 9.31
N MET A 17 -3.04 2.01 10.55
CA MET A 17 -3.00 0.69 11.19
C MET A 17 -3.77 -0.37 10.39
N ARG A 18 -4.89 0.02 9.77
CA ARG A 18 -5.70 -0.88 8.95
C ARG A 18 -5.05 -1.22 7.61
N TYR A 19 -4.47 -0.24 6.92
CA TYR A 19 -4.06 -0.40 5.51
C TYR A 19 -2.56 -0.50 5.27
N GLN A 20 -1.69 -0.18 6.24
CA GLN A 20 -0.23 -0.15 6.06
C GLN A 20 0.32 -1.46 5.49
N ARG A 21 -0.15 -2.62 5.96
CA ARG A 21 0.28 -3.93 5.43
C ARG A 21 -0.15 -4.16 3.98
N ARG A 22 -1.35 -3.71 3.59
CA ARG A 22 -1.83 -3.80 2.20
C ARG A 22 -1.05 -2.86 1.29
N ILE A 23 -0.74 -1.65 1.76
CA ILE A 23 0.07 -0.67 1.03
C ILE A 23 1.50 -1.21 0.83
N PHE A 24 2.08 -1.81 1.87
CA PHE A 24 3.36 -2.50 1.76
C PHE A 24 3.33 -3.62 0.71
N ALA A 25 2.32 -4.49 0.76
CA ALA A 25 2.19 -5.58 -0.22
C ALA A 25 2.06 -5.06 -1.65
N TYR A 26 1.34 -3.95 -1.86
CA TYR A 26 1.27 -3.27 -3.15
C TYR A 26 2.65 -2.76 -3.59
N ILE A 27 3.35 -2.00 -2.74
CA ILE A 27 4.70 -1.48 -3.04
C ILE A 27 5.65 -2.62 -3.40
N HIS A 28 5.65 -3.69 -2.60
CA HIS A 28 6.52 -4.85 -2.81
C HIS A 28 6.27 -5.52 -4.17
N THR A 29 5.06 -5.44 -4.73
CA THR A 29 4.83 -5.97 -6.08
C THR A 29 5.50 -5.16 -7.19
N LEU A 30 5.95 -3.95 -6.89
CA LEU A 30 6.53 -3.01 -7.85
C LEU A 30 8.06 -2.83 -7.70
N VAL A 31 8.64 -3.37 -6.63
CA VAL A 31 10.08 -3.25 -6.31
C VAL A 31 10.71 -4.61 -6.00
N PRO A 32 12.00 -4.81 -6.33
CA PRO A 32 12.62 -6.13 -6.25
C PRO A 32 13.01 -6.55 -4.83
N SER A 33 13.32 -5.60 -3.94
CA SER A 33 13.77 -5.91 -2.58
C SER A 33 12.76 -5.47 -1.53
N ARG A 34 12.68 -6.26 -0.46
CA ARG A 34 11.89 -5.92 0.73
C ARG A 34 12.35 -4.63 1.40
N SER A 35 13.66 -4.40 1.46
CA SER A 35 14.24 -3.19 2.05
C SER A 35 13.76 -1.95 1.30
N ASP A 36 13.80 -1.97 -0.04
CA ASP A 36 13.32 -0.85 -0.84
C ASP A 36 11.82 -0.61 -0.60
N ALA A 37 11.03 -1.68 -0.44
CA ALA A 37 9.61 -1.57 -0.16
C ALA A 37 9.34 -0.94 1.22
N GLU A 38 10.14 -1.26 2.23
CA GLU A 38 10.05 -0.69 3.58
C GLU A 38 10.40 0.81 3.56
N ASP A 39 11.47 1.19 2.87
CA ASP A 39 11.87 2.60 2.70
C ASP A 39 10.80 3.42 1.98
N ILE A 40 10.28 2.89 0.86
CA ILE A 40 9.22 3.53 0.09
C ILE A 40 7.92 3.64 0.92
N LEU A 41 7.61 2.63 1.74
CA LEU A 41 6.45 2.70 2.64
C LEU A 41 6.61 3.81 3.68
N GLN A 42 7.81 4.01 4.24
CA GLN A 42 8.07 5.11 5.16
C GLN A 42 7.87 6.46 4.48
N GLU A 43 8.46 6.67 3.31
CA GLU A 43 8.27 7.91 2.54
C GLU A 43 6.81 8.15 2.14
N THR A 44 6.10 7.07 1.79
CA THR A 44 4.67 7.11 1.49
C THR A 44 3.88 7.53 2.72
N SER A 45 4.19 6.95 3.88
CA SER A 45 3.51 7.25 5.14
C SER A 45 3.70 8.71 5.55
N LEU A 46 4.90 9.26 5.37
CA LEU A 46 5.17 10.68 5.61
C LEU A 46 4.33 11.57 4.70
N THR A 47 4.29 11.28 3.39
CA THR A 47 3.47 12.05 2.44
C THR A 47 1.97 11.89 2.71
N ILE A 48 1.52 10.73 3.16
CA ILE A 48 0.15 10.53 3.64
C ILE A 48 -0.12 11.47 4.82
N CYS A 49 0.73 11.48 5.86
CA CYS A 49 0.56 12.37 7.02
C CYS A 49 0.45 13.85 6.63
N GLU A 50 1.31 14.31 5.70
CA GLU A 50 1.31 15.69 5.19
C GLU A 50 0.04 16.04 4.39
N LYS A 51 -0.45 15.09 3.59
CA LYS A 51 -1.57 15.29 2.65
C LYS A 51 -2.91 14.81 3.16
N PHE A 52 -2.98 14.17 4.33
CA PHE A 52 -4.23 13.60 4.84
C PHE A 52 -5.31 14.68 5.09
N LYS A 53 -4.95 15.97 5.08
CA LYS A 53 -5.90 17.09 5.24
C LYS A 53 -6.71 17.31 3.97
N ASP A 54 -6.18 16.83 2.86
CA ASP A 54 -6.78 16.87 1.54
C ASP A 54 -7.51 15.56 1.22
N PHE A 55 -7.49 14.57 2.14
CA PHE A 55 -8.21 13.31 1.99
C PHE A 55 -9.65 13.47 2.47
N GLU A 56 -10.60 13.02 1.64
CA GLU A 56 -12.01 13.01 1.97
C GLU A 56 -12.39 11.69 2.67
N LEU A 57 -12.81 11.78 3.93
CA LEU A 57 -13.25 10.63 4.71
C LEU A 57 -14.45 9.92 4.06
N GLY A 58 -14.50 8.60 4.19
CA GLY A 58 -15.52 7.77 3.55
C GLY A 58 -15.18 7.36 2.12
N THR A 59 -14.18 7.99 1.48
CA THR A 59 -13.62 7.52 0.21
C THR A 59 -12.59 6.39 0.41
N ASN A 60 -12.12 5.78 -0.67
CA ASN A 60 -11.19 4.64 -0.60
C ASN A 60 -9.76 5.10 -0.23
N PHE A 61 -9.45 5.06 1.08
CA PHE A 61 -8.13 5.37 1.60
C PHE A 61 -7.02 4.50 1.01
N TYR A 62 -7.30 3.23 0.71
CA TYR A 62 -6.31 2.32 0.14
C TYR A 62 -5.91 2.75 -1.27
N SER A 63 -6.87 2.98 -2.17
CA SER A 63 -6.56 3.43 -3.53
C SER A 63 -5.86 4.79 -3.54
N TRP A 64 -6.29 5.74 -2.68
CA TRP A 64 -5.60 7.03 -2.52
C TRP A 64 -4.15 6.87 -2.04
N SER A 65 -3.91 6.00 -1.07
CA SER A 65 -2.57 5.71 -0.55
C SER A 65 -1.69 4.99 -1.59
N CYS A 66 -2.26 4.05 -2.36
CA CYS A 66 -1.58 3.36 -3.45
C CYS A 66 -1.16 4.32 -4.57
N GLN A 67 -1.94 5.36 -4.84
CA GLN A 67 -1.56 6.40 -5.79
C GLN A 67 -0.31 7.15 -5.31
N ILE A 68 -0.25 7.55 -4.04
CA ILE A 68 0.94 8.18 -3.46
C ILE A 68 2.13 7.22 -3.52
N ALA A 69 1.93 5.97 -3.13
CA ALA A 69 2.95 4.92 -3.14
C ALA A 69 3.53 4.69 -4.55
N TYR A 70 2.69 4.66 -5.58
CA TYR A 70 3.13 4.51 -6.97
C TYR A 70 4.09 5.62 -7.39
N TRP A 71 3.81 6.87 -7.04
CA TRP A 71 4.71 7.99 -7.33
C TRP A 71 6.05 7.87 -6.58
N LYS A 72 6.03 7.38 -5.33
CA LYS A 72 7.25 7.12 -4.56
C LYS A 72 8.08 5.99 -5.17
N VAL A 73 7.45 4.89 -5.59
CA VAL A 73 8.10 3.80 -6.33
C VAL A 73 8.76 4.34 -7.61
N ARG A 74 8.03 5.13 -8.40
CA ARG A 74 8.55 5.69 -9.66
C ARG A 74 9.74 6.62 -9.41
N ALA A 75 9.72 7.42 -8.35
CA ALA A 75 10.84 8.26 -7.94
C ALA A 75 12.06 7.44 -7.50
N ALA A 76 11.86 6.43 -6.65
CA ALA A 76 12.91 5.53 -6.20
C ALA A 76 13.58 4.80 -7.37
N ARG A 77 12.80 4.32 -8.35
CA ARG A 77 13.34 3.63 -9.53
C ARG A 77 14.17 4.52 -10.44
N LYS A 78 13.92 5.83 -10.53
CA LYS A 78 14.82 6.74 -11.26
C LYS A 78 16.22 6.73 -10.67
N LYS A 79 16.35 6.52 -9.35
CA LYS A 79 17.64 6.36 -8.66
C LYS A 79 18.31 5.01 -8.97
N PHE A 80 17.52 3.97 -9.25
CA PHE A 80 17.97 2.61 -9.58
C PHE A 80 18.08 2.32 -11.07
N ALA A 81 17.71 3.23 -11.98
CA ALA A 81 17.81 3.02 -13.43
C ALA A 81 19.25 2.78 -13.93
N THR A 82 20.26 3.10 -13.10
CA THR A 82 21.67 2.76 -13.31
C THR A 82 22.03 1.33 -12.87
N SER A 83 21.14 0.63 -12.15
CA SER A 83 21.27 -0.78 -11.77
C SER A 83 20.65 -1.69 -12.83
N LYS A 84 21.41 -2.69 -13.27
CA LYS A 84 21.22 -3.39 -14.57
C LYS A 84 19.99 -4.33 -14.69
N VAL A 85 19.08 -4.41 -13.72
CA VAL A 85 17.97 -5.39 -13.77
C VAL A 85 16.68 -4.82 -13.16
N VAL A 86 16.01 -3.92 -13.85
CA VAL A 86 14.68 -3.43 -13.45
C VAL A 86 13.75 -3.44 -14.66
N PHE A 87 12.49 -3.91 -14.49
CA PHE A 87 11.47 -3.83 -15.54
C PHE A 87 11.34 -2.40 -16.06
N ASN A 88 11.06 -2.22 -17.36
CA ASN A 88 10.79 -0.88 -17.90
C ASN A 88 9.53 -0.26 -17.26
N GLN A 89 9.32 1.03 -17.48
CA GLN A 89 8.19 1.74 -16.86
C GLN A 89 6.84 1.19 -17.34
N GLU A 90 6.73 0.86 -18.62
CA GLU A 90 5.49 0.33 -19.22
C GLU A 90 5.00 -0.95 -18.53
N VAL A 91 5.90 -1.89 -18.24
CA VAL A 91 5.55 -3.12 -17.52
C VAL A 91 5.05 -2.83 -16.12
N LEU A 92 5.63 -1.85 -15.42
CA LEU A 92 5.10 -1.46 -14.10
C LEU A 92 3.74 -0.82 -14.17
N ASP A 93 3.51 0.04 -15.17
CA ASP A 93 2.24 0.73 -15.32
C ASP A 93 1.12 -0.31 -15.52
N VAL A 94 1.41 -1.36 -16.30
CA VAL A 94 0.51 -2.52 -16.45
C VAL A 94 0.30 -3.25 -15.13
N ILE A 95 1.36 -3.52 -14.34
CA ILE A 95 1.22 -4.19 -13.03
C ILE A 95 0.38 -3.34 -12.06
N ALA A 96 0.64 -2.04 -11.99
CA ALA A 96 -0.09 -1.10 -11.14
C ALA A 96 -1.56 -1.01 -11.53
N GLN A 97 -1.84 -0.91 -12.84
CA GLN A 97 -3.19 -0.88 -13.38
C GLN A 97 -3.95 -2.18 -13.08
N THR A 98 -3.33 -3.33 -13.36
CA THR A 98 -3.91 -4.66 -13.08
C THR A 98 -4.22 -4.81 -11.59
N ARG A 99 -3.34 -4.33 -10.70
CA ARG A 99 -3.57 -4.33 -9.25
C ARG A 99 -4.80 -3.52 -8.85
N GLY A 100 -5.03 -2.36 -9.48
CA GLY A 100 -6.22 -1.55 -9.26
C GLY A 100 -7.49 -2.24 -9.74
N GLU A 101 -7.48 -2.80 -10.94
CA GLU A 101 -8.62 -3.52 -11.52
C GLU A 101 -9.03 -4.76 -10.71
N MET A 102 -8.05 -5.44 -10.13
CA MET A 102 -8.27 -6.64 -9.31
C MET A 102 -8.65 -6.34 -7.86
N GLU A 103 -8.75 -5.07 -7.42
CA GLU A 103 -8.94 -4.72 -6.00
C GLU A 103 -10.17 -5.39 -5.39
N GLU A 104 -11.34 -5.27 -6.04
CA GLU A 104 -12.60 -5.85 -5.54
C GLU A 104 -12.54 -7.38 -5.47
N GLU A 105 -11.97 -8.01 -6.51
CA GLU A 105 -11.83 -9.47 -6.56
C GLU A 105 -10.88 -9.96 -5.46
N LEU A 106 -9.76 -9.28 -5.26
CA LEU A 106 -8.79 -9.61 -4.22
C LEU A 106 -9.40 -9.45 -2.82
N ASP A 107 -10.22 -8.43 -2.59
CA ASP A 107 -10.93 -8.25 -1.32
C ASP A 107 -11.98 -9.37 -1.11
N HIS A 108 -12.70 -9.77 -2.14
CA HIS A 108 -13.60 -10.93 -2.08
C HIS A 108 -12.83 -12.22 -1.75
N ARG A 109 -11.72 -12.48 -2.44
CA ARG A 109 -10.86 -13.65 -2.22
C ARG A 109 -10.26 -13.67 -0.82
N HIS A 110 -9.77 -12.54 -0.31
CA HIS A 110 -9.28 -12.44 1.07
C HIS A 110 -10.37 -12.73 2.10
N GLY A 111 -11.58 -12.19 1.89
CA GLY A 111 -12.72 -12.48 2.75
C GLY A 111 -13.09 -13.98 2.75
N ALA A 112 -13.12 -14.61 1.58
CA ALA A 112 -13.35 -16.04 1.44
C ALA A 112 -12.25 -16.87 2.12
N LEU A 113 -10.97 -16.53 1.90
CA LEU A 113 -9.83 -17.19 2.51
C LEU A 113 -9.89 -17.08 4.04
N SER A 114 -10.20 -15.90 4.59
CA SER A 114 -10.35 -15.71 6.03
C SER A 114 -11.41 -16.66 6.63
N ARG A 115 -12.56 -16.81 5.95
CA ARG A 115 -13.59 -17.79 6.35
C ARG A 115 -13.12 -19.24 6.21
N CYS A 116 -12.33 -19.56 5.20
CA CYS A 116 -11.77 -20.91 5.04
C CYS A 116 -10.74 -21.23 6.13
N LEU A 117 -9.86 -20.28 6.48
CA LEU A 117 -8.89 -20.44 7.57
C LEU A 117 -9.58 -20.65 8.93
N GLN A 118 -10.77 -20.06 9.13
CA GLN A 118 -11.59 -20.32 10.32
C GLN A 118 -12.09 -21.77 10.45
N LYS A 119 -12.09 -22.54 9.36
CA LYS A 119 -12.46 -23.97 9.37
C LYS A 119 -11.29 -24.90 9.69
N LEU A 120 -10.05 -24.41 9.62
CA LEU A 120 -8.87 -25.16 10.01
C LEU A 120 -8.76 -25.23 11.53
N ASN A 121 -8.18 -26.32 12.03
CA ASN A 121 -7.79 -26.44 13.44
C ASN A 121 -6.69 -25.42 13.79
N ASP A 122 -6.49 -25.17 15.08
CA ASP A 122 -5.57 -24.12 15.53
C ASP A 122 -4.09 -24.39 15.21
N ARG A 123 -3.71 -25.65 14.97
CA ARG A 123 -2.35 -26.00 14.57
C ARG A 123 -2.10 -25.58 13.12
N ASP A 124 -3.03 -25.89 12.23
CA ASP A 124 -2.92 -25.61 10.81
C ASP A 124 -3.18 -24.13 10.48
N ARG A 125 -3.90 -23.39 11.34
CA ARG A 125 -4.11 -21.94 11.20
C ARG A 125 -2.89 -21.08 11.58
N ARG A 126 -1.97 -21.62 12.38
CA ARG A 126 -0.82 -20.88 12.95
C ARG A 126 0.51 -21.12 12.22
N MET A 127 0.54 -22.02 11.23
CA MET A 127 1.66 -22.16 10.28
C MET A 127 1.62 -21.05 9.23
#